data_AF-A0A1G2I5V1-F1
#
_entry.id   AF-A0A1G2I5V1-F1
#
_cell.length_a   1.000
_cell.length_b   1.000
_cell.length_c   1.000
_cell.angle_alpha   90.00
_cell.angle_beta   90.00
_cell.angle_gamma   90.00
#
_symmetry.space_group_name_H-M   'P 1'
#
loop_
_entity.id
_entity.type
_entity.pdbx_description
1 polymer ?
#
loop_
_entity_poly.entity_id
_entity_poly.type
_entity_poly.pdbx_seq_one_letter_code
_entity_poly.pdbx_strand_id
1 'polypeptide(L)'
;MTLLVFFRRTKMGKIINLPGATEMEGKMLKINSNHYWKKYFYPLLLQHERRSFANPHSVALLLTNIIYEYVERLPVPFKPVMAKIMCTMHGESFINALVKDAEFAKEVKKSFRELLLVTRQ
;
A
#
# COMPACT_ATOMS: atom_id res chain seq x y z
N MET A 1 -43.23 9.68 -7.22
CA MET A 1 -42.25 8.82 -7.92
C MET A 1 -41.26 8.28 -6.91
N THR A 2 -41.37 7.00 -6.56
CA THR A 2 -40.53 6.34 -5.56
C THR A 2 -39.32 5.73 -6.28
N LEU A 3 -38.14 6.35 -6.12
CA LEU A 3 -36.89 5.76 -6.60
C LEU A 3 -36.39 4.75 -5.56
N LEU A 4 -36.65 3.48 -5.84
CA LEU A 4 -36.02 2.33 -5.20
C LEU A 4 -34.52 2.38 -5.50
N VAL A 5 -33.75 2.95 -4.58
CA VAL A 5 -32.29 2.82 -4.57
C VAL A 5 -31.98 1.37 -4.22
N PHE A 6 -31.54 0.61 -5.23
CA PHE A 6 -30.94 -0.70 -5.06
C PHE A 6 -29.69 -0.58 -4.16
N PHE A 7 -29.88 -0.71 -2.85
CA PHE A 7 -28.82 -1.17 -1.96
C PHE A 7 -28.53 -2.62 -2.35
N ARG A 8 -27.62 -2.80 -3.31
CA ARG A 8 -26.89 -4.06 -3.44
C ARG A 8 -26.22 -4.25 -2.09
N ARG A 9 -26.70 -5.21 -1.28
CA ARG A 9 -26.07 -5.65 -0.03
C ARG A 9 -24.61 -5.97 -0.34
N THR A 10 -23.71 -4.99 -0.21
CA THR A 10 -22.30 -5.26 -0.08
C THR A 10 -22.18 -5.97 1.27
N LYS A 11 -21.67 -7.22 1.26
CA LYS A 11 -21.23 -7.92 2.47
C LYS A 11 -20.61 -6.88 3.40
N MET A 12 -21.03 -6.82 4.67
CA MET A 12 -20.46 -5.91 5.67
C MET A 12 -18.96 -5.80 5.42
N GLY A 13 -18.51 -4.62 4.96
CA GLY A 13 -17.19 -4.45 4.37
C GLY A 13 -16.15 -4.93 5.38
N LYS A 14 -15.37 -5.94 5.01
CA LYS A 14 -14.37 -6.51 5.90
C LYS A 14 -13.36 -5.42 6.23
N ILE A 15 -13.35 -4.98 7.48
CA ILE A 15 -12.38 -3.99 7.95
C ILE A 15 -11.09 -4.76 8.25
N ILE A 16 -10.00 -4.33 7.62
CA ILE A 16 -8.66 -4.78 8.00
C ILE A 16 -7.97 -3.72 8.83
N ASN A 17 -7.10 -4.14 9.73
CA ASN A 17 -6.20 -3.25 10.45
C ASN A 17 -4.78 -3.50 9.97
N LEU A 18 -4.04 -2.42 9.70
CA LEU A 18 -2.61 -2.53 9.53
C LEU A 18 -1.96 -3.06 10.82
N PRO A 19 -0.82 -3.76 10.73
CA PRO A 19 -0.14 -4.24 11.92
C PRO A 19 0.37 -3.08 12.79
N GLY A 20 0.76 -3.36 14.03
CA GLY A 20 1.47 -2.38 14.86
C GLY A 20 2.88 -2.10 14.36
N ALA A 21 3.49 -1.00 14.78
CA ALA A 21 4.78 -0.53 14.28
C ALA A 21 5.89 -1.60 14.37
N THR A 22 6.03 -2.28 15.50
CA THR A 22 7.03 -3.35 15.68
C THR A 22 6.81 -4.53 14.73
N GLU A 23 5.55 -4.94 14.52
CA GLU A 23 5.23 -6.03 13.57
C GLU A 23 5.49 -5.59 12.13
N MET A 24 5.08 -4.37 11.79
CA MET A 24 5.30 -3.75 10.48
C MET A 24 6.80 -3.64 10.16
N GLU A 25 7.61 -3.09 11.07
CA GLU A 25 9.06 -2.96 10.88
C GLU A 25 9.71 -4.35 10.69
N GLY A 26 9.39 -5.32 11.55
CA GLY A 26 9.93 -6.67 11.45
C GLY A 26 9.59 -7.35 10.12
N LYS A 27 8.41 -7.10 9.55
CA LYS A 27 8.03 -7.61 8.22
C LYS A 27 8.70 -6.85 7.08
N MET A 28 8.82 -5.53 7.18
CA MET A 28 9.52 -4.72 6.18
C MET A 28 10.99 -5.08 6.06
N LEU A 29 11.67 -5.31 7.18
CA LEU A 29 13.07 -5.72 7.21
C LEU A 29 13.32 -7.08 6.54
N LYS A 30 12.31 -7.96 6.50
CA LYS A 30 12.37 -9.23 5.75
C LYS A 30 12.22 -9.02 4.24
N ILE A 31 11.56 -7.95 3.81
CA ILE A 31 11.42 -7.60 2.39
C ILE A 31 12.73 -6.96 1.89
N ASN A 32 13.27 -6.03 2.66
CA ASN A 32 14.53 -5.37 2.35
C ASN A 32 15.20 -4.87 3.64
N SER A 33 16.44 -5.26 3.89
CA SER A 33 17.19 -4.81 5.07
C SER A 33 18.04 -3.56 4.80
N ASN A 34 17.90 -2.95 3.61
CA ASN A 34 18.65 -1.78 3.20
C ASN A 34 18.55 -0.63 4.22
N HIS A 35 19.71 -0.15 4.67
CA HIS A 35 19.80 0.88 5.70
C HIS A 35 19.09 2.19 5.30
N TYR A 36 19.13 2.57 4.02
CA TYR A 36 18.49 3.78 3.52
C TYR A 36 16.97 3.67 3.62
N TRP A 37 16.39 2.52 3.26
CA TRP A 37 14.94 2.30 3.37
C TRP A 37 14.48 2.31 4.83
N LYS A 38 15.27 1.69 5.71
CA LYS A 38 15.03 1.76 7.16
C LYS A 38 15.02 3.18 7.68
N LYS A 39 15.91 4.04 7.19
CA LYS A 39 16.04 5.41 7.66
C LYS A 39 14.99 6.37 7.09
N TYR A 40 14.55 6.17 5.84
CA TYR A 40 13.77 7.18 5.13
C TYR A 40 12.40 6.71 4.61
N PHE A 41 12.24 5.43 4.27
CA PHE A 41 10.99 4.91 3.72
C PHE A 41 10.10 4.27 4.80
N TYR A 42 10.64 3.35 5.61
CA TYR A 42 9.87 2.66 6.64
C TYR A 42 9.20 3.59 7.65
N PRO A 43 9.82 4.69 8.10
CA PRO A 43 9.15 5.64 8.99
C PRO A 43 7.85 6.21 8.40
N LEU A 44 7.79 6.44 7.08
CA LEU A 44 6.56 6.92 6.42
C LEU A 44 5.45 5.88 6.48
N LEU A 45 5.79 4.61 6.28
CA LEU A 45 4.83 3.53 6.34
C LEU A 45 4.36 3.25 7.78
N LEU A 46 5.24 3.38 8.77
CA LEU A 46 4.95 3.17 10.18
C LEU A 46 4.03 4.23 10.79
N GLN A 47 3.94 5.44 10.21
CA GLN A 47 2.97 6.48 10.61
C GLN A 47 1.51 6.04 10.46
N HIS A 48 1.26 4.95 9.74
CA HIS A 48 -0.07 4.40 9.52
C HIS A 48 -0.29 3.08 10.28
N GLU A 49 0.54 2.78 11.28
CA GLU A 49 0.32 1.59 12.10
C GLU A 49 -1.10 1.54 12.67
N ARG A 50 -1.65 0.32 12.78
CA ARG A 50 -3.00 0.07 13.32
C ARG A 50 -4.15 0.78 12.59
N ARG A 51 -3.89 1.49 11.49
CA ARG A 51 -4.94 2.17 10.72
C ARG A 51 -5.88 1.15 10.09
N SER A 52 -7.17 1.43 10.17
CA SER A 52 -8.23 0.57 9.67
C SER A 52 -8.63 0.94 8.23
N PHE A 53 -8.91 -0.07 7.42
CA PHE A 53 -9.37 0.09 6.04
C PHE A 53 -10.55 -0.83 5.77
N ALA A 54 -11.64 -0.26 5.26
CA ALA A 54 -12.80 -1.01 4.78
C ALA A 54 -12.76 -1.30 3.27
N ASN A 55 -11.83 -0.65 2.54
CA ASN A 55 -11.72 -0.72 1.09
C ASN A 55 -10.28 -1.07 0.66
N PRO A 56 -10.06 -2.16 -0.10
CA PRO A 56 -8.75 -2.53 -0.65
C PRO A 56 -8.07 -1.41 -1.44
N HIS A 57 -8.84 -0.63 -2.20
CA HIS A 57 -8.32 0.47 -3.00
C HIS A 57 -7.64 1.54 -2.13
N SER A 58 -8.17 1.80 -0.93
CA SER A 58 -7.59 2.78 0.00
C SER A 58 -6.22 2.35 0.53
N VAL A 59 -5.98 1.05 0.70
CA VAL A 59 -4.66 0.52 1.10
C VAL A 59 -3.67 0.62 -0.06
N ALA A 60 -4.12 0.30 -1.28
CA ALA A 60 -3.30 0.44 -2.47
C ALA A 60 -2.89 1.91 -2.68
N LEU A 61 -3.84 2.84 -2.58
CA LEU A 61 -3.58 4.28 -2.69
C LEU A 61 -2.63 4.78 -1.60
N LEU A 62 -2.81 4.34 -0.34
CA LEU A 62 -1.90 4.65 0.75
C LEU A 62 -0.47 4.26 0.40
N LEU A 63 -0.26 3.00 0.01
CA LEU A 63 1.07 2.48 -0.30
C LEU A 63 1.70 3.24 -1.48
N THR A 64 0.92 3.48 -2.53
CA THR A 64 1.35 4.26 -3.69
C THR A 64 1.78 5.67 -3.27
N ASN A 65 0.98 6.38 -2.48
CA ASN A 65 1.30 7.73 -2.00
C ASN A 65 2.58 7.76 -1.16
N ILE A 66 2.79 6.77 -0.29
CA ILE A 66 4.00 6.68 0.53
C ILE A 66 5.24 6.42 -0.33
N ILE A 67 5.12 5.57 -1.36
CA ILE A 67 6.21 5.36 -2.32
C ILE A 67 6.52 6.67 -3.06
N TYR A 68 5.50 7.38 -3.55
CA TYR A 68 5.68 8.67 -4.22
C TYR A 68 6.33 9.71 -3.31
N GLU A 69 5.85 9.85 -2.07
CA GLU A 69 6.42 10.79 -1.09
C GLU A 69 7.91 10.49 -0.83
N TYR A 70 8.27 9.23 -0.69
CA TYR A 70 9.67 8.84 -0.52
C TYR A 70 10.50 9.12 -1.77
N VAL A 71 10.00 8.77 -2.96
CA VAL A 71 10.68 9.02 -4.24
C VAL A 71 10.89 10.51 -4.47
N GLU A 72 9.93 11.36 -4.11
CA GLU A 72 10.04 12.81 -4.29
C GLU A 72 11.17 13.44 -3.48
N ARG A 73 11.62 12.79 -2.39
CA ARG A 73 12.76 13.21 -1.57
C ARG A 73 14.12 12.85 -2.18
N LEU A 74 14.15 12.07 -3.25
CA LEU A 74 15.39 11.67 -3.93
C LEU A 74 15.82 12.70 -4.99
N PRO A 75 17.12 12.77 -5.33
CA PRO A 75 17.56 13.56 -6.47
C PRO A 75 16.86 13.11 -7.76
N VAL A 76 16.48 14.08 -8.60
CA VAL A 76 15.76 13.89 -9.87
C VAL A 76 16.24 12.70 -10.71
N PRO A 77 17.55 12.47 -10.95
CA PRO A 77 18.00 11.35 -11.79
C PRO A 77 17.63 9.97 -11.23
N PHE A 78 17.40 9.85 -9.91
CA PHE A 78 17.07 8.58 -9.27
C PHE A 78 15.56 8.34 -9.13
N LYS A 79 14.72 9.37 -9.29
CA LYS A 79 13.27 9.27 -9.04
C LYS A 79 12.58 8.19 -9.89
N PRO A 80 12.77 8.14 -11.23
CA PRO A 80 12.06 7.16 -12.07
C PRO A 80 12.50 5.72 -11.77
N VAL A 81 13.80 5.53 -11.52
CA VAL A 81 14.37 4.21 -11.23
C VAL A 81 13.87 3.71 -9.87
N MET A 82 13.89 4.56 -8.84
CA MET A 82 13.41 4.16 -7.52
C MET A 82 11.90 3.88 -7.52
N ALA A 83 11.08 4.73 -8.15
CA ALA A 83 9.65 4.47 -8.28
C ALA A 83 9.39 3.10 -8.93
N LYS A 84 10.13 2.78 -10.00
CA LYS A 84 10.03 1.48 -10.65
C LYS A 84 10.42 0.34 -9.72
N ILE A 85 11.56 0.42 -9.02
CA ILE A 85 12.01 -0.62 -8.08
C ILE A 85 10.93 -0.86 -7.01
N MET A 86 10.47 0.21 -6.36
CA MET A 86 9.52 0.07 -5.26
C MET A 86 8.16 -0.44 -5.73
N CYS A 87 7.59 0.14 -6.79
CA CYS A 87 6.27 -0.23 -7.27
C CYS A 87 6.25 -1.61 -7.93
N THR A 88 7.25 -1.95 -8.76
CA THR A 88 7.21 -3.21 -9.54
C THR A 88 7.87 -4.39 -8.85
N MET A 89 8.92 -4.17 -8.06
CA MET A 89 9.68 -5.27 -7.44
C MET A 89 9.23 -5.56 -6.01
N HIS A 90 8.79 -4.54 -5.27
CA HIS A 90 8.51 -4.68 -3.83
C HIS A 90 7.06 -4.39 -3.42
N GLY A 91 6.28 -3.70 -4.25
CA GLY A 91 4.92 -3.27 -3.91
C GLY A 91 4.01 -4.40 -3.41
N GLU A 92 4.00 -5.54 -4.11
CA GLU A 92 3.20 -6.69 -3.69
C GLU A 92 3.70 -7.35 -2.41
N SER A 93 5.02 -7.36 -2.19
CA SER A 93 5.62 -7.86 -0.95
C SER A 93 5.23 -6.99 0.23
N PHE A 94 5.19 -5.66 0.06
CA PHE A 94 4.67 -4.75 1.08
C PHE A 94 3.19 -5.01 1.36
N ILE A 95 2.36 -5.21 0.32
CA ILE A 95 0.94 -5.55 0.51
C ILE A 95 0.80 -6.84 1.32
N ASN A 96 1.56 -7.89 1.00
CA ASN A 96 1.54 -9.15 1.77
C ASN A 96 1.97 -8.98 3.23
N ALA A 97 2.93 -8.08 3.50
CA ALA A 97 3.35 -7.79 4.86
C ALA A 97 2.27 -7.04 5.66
N LEU A 98 1.61 -6.08 5.02
CA LEU A 98 0.64 -5.18 5.63
C LEU A 98 -0.74 -5.84 5.80
N VAL A 99 -1.16 -6.67 4.85
CA VAL A 99 -2.50 -7.23 4.80
C VAL A 99 -2.46 -8.72 5.10
N LYS A 100 -2.92 -9.10 6.31
CA LYS A 100 -2.95 -10.51 6.75
C LYS A 100 -4.00 -11.34 6.01
N ASP A 101 -5.08 -10.70 5.56
CA ASP A 101 -6.16 -11.40 4.89
C ASP A 101 -5.84 -11.65 3.41
N ALA A 102 -5.81 -12.92 2.98
CA ALA A 102 -5.37 -13.29 1.64
C ALA A 102 -6.29 -12.76 0.53
N GLU A 103 -7.62 -12.83 0.72
CA GLU A 103 -8.59 -12.32 -0.25
C GLU A 103 -8.52 -10.79 -0.35
N PHE A 104 -8.49 -10.08 0.79
CA PHE A 104 -8.31 -8.63 0.78
C PHE A 104 -6.96 -8.23 0.15
N ALA A 105 -5.86 -8.93 0.47
CA ALA A 105 -4.55 -8.66 -0.11
C ALA A 105 -4.54 -8.85 -1.63
N LYS A 106 -5.26 -9.85 -2.15
CA LYS A 106 -5.43 -10.07 -3.59
C LYS A 106 -6.14 -8.88 -4.26
N GLU A 107 -7.19 -8.36 -3.64
CA GLU A 107 -7.90 -7.17 -4.12
C GLU A 107 -7.00 -5.92 -4.06
N VAL A 108 -6.25 -5.74 -2.97
CA VAL A 108 -5.28 -4.62 -2.84
C VAL A 108 -4.24 -4.67 -3.95
N LYS A 109 -3.67 -5.86 -4.25
CA LYS A 109 -2.69 -6.01 -5.35
C LYS A 109 -3.31 -5.68 -6.71
N LYS A 110 -4.56 -6.08 -6.95
CA LYS A 110 -5.28 -5.74 -8.17
C LYS A 110 -5.40 -4.21 -8.30
N SER A 111 -5.94 -3.54 -7.28
CA SER A 111 -6.05 -2.07 -7.26
C SER A 111 -4.70 -1.37 -7.37
N PHE A 112 -3.66 -1.91 -6.75
CA PHE A 112 -2.31 -1.37 -6.84
C PHE A 112 -1.77 -1.43 -8.27
N ARG A 113 -1.93 -2.56 -8.97
CA ARG A 113 -1.55 -2.68 -10.39
C ARG A 113 -2.36 -1.74 -11.29
N GLU A 114 -3.67 -1.59 -11.03
CA GLU A 114 -4.53 -0.65 -11.77
C GLU A 114 -4.03 0.80 -11.60
N LEU A 115 -3.71 1.23 -10.38
CA LEU A 115 -3.14 2.55 -10.13
C LEU A 115 -1.85 2.78 -10.91
N LEU A 116 -0.94 1.79 -10.93
CA LEU A 116 0.32 1.88 -11.66
C LEU A 116 0.14 2.01 -13.19
N LEU A 117 -0.94 1.45 -13.75
CA LEU A 117 -1.27 1.59 -15.16
C LEU A 117 -1.77 3.00 -15.49
N VAL A 118 -2.53 3.62 -14.59
CA VAL A 118 -3.04 5.00 -14.77
C VAL A 118 -1.91 6.03 -14.71
N THR A 119 -0.97 5.89 -13.76
CA THR A 119 0.18 6.81 -13.64
C THR A 119 1.25 6.68 -14.74
N ARG A 120 1.08 5.79 -15.73
CA ARG A 120 1.96 5.66 -16.90
C ARG A 120 1.46 6.41 -18.14
N GLN A 121 0.30 7.05 -18.06
CA GLN A 121 -0.24 7.96 -19.08
C GLN A 121 0.16 9.40 -18.76
#